data_AF-I3VZC4-F1
#
_entry.id   AF-I3VZC4-F1
#
_cell.length_a   1.000
_cell.length_b   1.000
_cell.length_c   1.000
_cell.angle_alpha   90.00
_cell.angle_beta   90.00
_cell.angle_gamma   90.00
#
_symmetry.space_group_name_H-M   'P 1'
#
loop_
_entity.id
_entity.type
_entity.pdbx_description
1 polymer ?
#
loop_
_entity_poly.entity_id
_entity_poly.type
_entity_poly.pdbx_seq_one_letter_code
_entity_poly.pdbx_strand_id
1 'polypeptide(L)' 'MKPRNALDWIAFVLLLVGALSWGAFVTDVNILDRVLEPIADPLDDVVFVLIAAAGLYWIVRVLGVGPKEPGR' A
#
# COMPACT_ATOMS: atom_id res chain seq x y z
N MET A 1 3.64 14.18 3.72
CA MET A 1 5.10 13.98 3.96
C MET A 1 5.72 13.41 2.70
N LYS A 2 6.91 13.87 2.29
CA LYS A 2 7.60 13.33 1.09
C LYS A 2 8.33 12.01 1.44
N PRO A 3 8.33 10.99 0.57
CA PRO A 3 9.19 9.81 0.73
C PRO A 3 10.67 10.19 0.86
N ARG A 4 11.39 9.53 1.79
CA ARG A 4 12.78 9.82 2.17
C ARG A 4 13.72 8.63 2.01
N ASN A 5 13.20 7.40 1.98
CA ASN A 5 13.98 6.17 1.83
C ASN A 5 13.25 5.17 0.91
N ALA A 6 13.87 4.02 0.65
CA ALA A 6 13.30 2.99 -0.23
C ALA A 6 11.96 2.43 0.30
N LEU A 7 11.84 2.17 1.60
CA LEU A 7 10.60 1.68 2.22
C LEU A 7 9.45 2.68 2.03
N ASP A 8 9.72 3.97 2.24
CA ASP A 8 8.73 5.02 2.01
C ASP A 8 8.23 5.02 0.56
N TRP A 9 9.13 4.85 -0.40
CA TRP A 9 8.80 4.81 -1.82
C TRP A 9 8.00 3.57 -2.18
N ILE A 10 8.39 2.40 -1.66
CA ILE A 10 7.64 1.14 -1.86
C ILE A 10 6.23 1.29 -1.30
N ALA A 11 6.08 1.77 -0.06
CA ALA A 11 4.78 1.98 0.55
C ALA A 11 3.96 3.03 -0.22
N PHE A 12 4.60 4.09 -0.75
CA PHE A 12 3.92 5.08 -1.57
C PHE A 12 3.40 4.50 -2.89
N VAL A 13 4.22 3.71 -3.58
CA VAL A 13 3.81 3.04 -4.82
C VAL A 13 2.66 2.07 -4.55
N LEU A 14 2.73 1.27 -3.48
CA LEU A 14 1.64 0.39 -3.08
C LEU A 14 0.34 1.17 -2.80
N LEU A 15 0.42 2.36 -2.19
CA LEU A 15 -0.75 3.23 -2.04
C LEU A 15 -1.32 3.70 -3.38
N LEU A 16 -0.48 4.05 -4.35
CA LEU A 16 -0.93 4.42 -5.69
C LEU A 16 -1.61 3.24 -6.38
N VAL A 17 -1.03 2.03 -6.28
CA VAL A 17 -1.64 0.81 -6.78
C VAL A 17 -3.00 0.60 -6.11
N GLY A 18 -3.08 0.69 -4.79
CA GLY A 18 -4.35 0.56 -4.04
C GLY A 18 -5.40 1.58 -4.46
N ALA A 19 -5.03 2.86 -4.62
CA ALA A 19 -5.94 3.90 -5.06
C ALA A 19 -6.47 3.66 -6.48
N LEU A 20 -5.60 3.24 -7.40
CA LEU A 20 -5.97 2.93 -8.78
C LEU A 20 -6.81 1.65 -8.86
N SER A 21 -6.46 0.61 -8.11
CA SER A 21 -7.23 -0.63 -8.01
C SER A 21 -8.63 -0.36 -7.44
N TRP A 22 -8.75 0.48 -6.41
CA TRP A 22 -10.05 0.89 -5.88
C TRP A 22 -10.85 1.70 -6.92
N GLY A 23 -10.22 2.63 -7.64
CA GLY A 23 -10.88 3.37 -8.72
C GLY A 23 -11.39 2.45 -9.84
N ALA A 24 -10.63 1.42 -10.21
CA ALA A 24 -11.07 0.40 -11.16
C ALA A 24 -12.22 -0.46 -10.59
N PHE A 25 -12.16 -0.78 -9.29
CA PHE A 25 -13.19 -1.58 -8.62
C PHE A 25 -14.56 -0.89 -8.64
N VAL A 26 -14.61 0.45 -8.56
CA VAL A 26 -15.86 1.23 -8.73
C VAL A 26 -16.52 1.03 -10.11
N THR A 27 -15.77 0.55 -11.10
CA THR A 27 -16.26 0.21 -12.44
C THR A 27 -16.50 -1.30 -12.63
N ASP A 28 -16.67 -2.05 -11.54
CA ASP A 28 -16.82 -3.51 -11.52
C ASP A 28 -15.61 -4.25 -12.12
N VAL A 29 -14.42 -3.65 -12.01
CA VAL A 29 -13.15 -4.22 -12.48
C VAL A 29 -12.21 -4.46 -11.31
N ASN A 30 -11.96 -5.73 -10.99
CA ASN A 30 -10.81 -6.09 -10.17
C ASN A 30 -9.57 -6.27 -11.07
N ILE A 31 -8.72 -5.25 -11.09
CA ILE A 31 -7.52 -5.24 -11.93
C ILE A 31 -6.43 -6.16 -11.37
N LEU A 32 -6.37 -6.34 -10.05
CA LEU A 32 -5.35 -7.19 -9.42
C LEU A 32 -5.62 -8.66 -9.76
N ASP A 33 -6.85 -9.13 -9.60
CA ASP A 33 -7.26 -10.49 -9.99
C ASP A 33 -6.88 -10.79 -11.44
N ARG A 34 -7.30 -9.90 -12.36
CA ARG A 34 -7.06 -10.07 -13.81
C ARG A 34 -5.59 -10.17 -14.20
N VAL A 35 -4.71 -9.55 -13.42
CA VAL A 35 -3.27 -9.52 -13.71
C VAL A 35 -2.52 -10.62 -12.96
N LEU A 36 -2.96 -10.97 -11.75
CA LEU A 36 -2.20 -11.77 -10.79
C LEU A 36 -2.71 -13.22 -10.66
N GLU A 37 -4.02 -13.46 -10.69
CA GLU A 37 -4.58 -14.83 -10.66
C GLU A 37 -4.02 -15.73 -11.76
N PRO A 38 -3.82 -15.27 -13.02
CA PRO A 38 -3.24 -16.11 -14.07
C PRO A 38 -1.80 -16.58 -13.77
N ILE A 39 -1.11 -15.91 -12.84
CA ILE A 39 0.24 -16.29 -12.39
C ILE A 39 0.13 -17.24 -11.19
N ALA A 40 -0.62 -16.83 -10.17
CA ALA A 40 -0.92 -17.64 -9.01
C ALA A 40 -2.15 -17.08 -8.29
N ASP A 41 -3.10 -17.97 -8.01
CA ASP A 41 -4.37 -17.66 -7.34
C ASP A 41 -4.24 -16.79 -6.07
N PRO A 42 -3.28 -16.98 -5.15
CA PRO A 42 -3.21 -16.15 -3.93
C PRO A 42 -2.45 -14.81 -4.10
N LEU A 43 -2.03 -14.45 -5.30
CA LEU A 43 -1.08 -13.34 -5.49
C LEU A 43 -1.73 -11.95 -5.36
N ASP A 44 -2.97 -11.80 -5.81
CA ASP A 44 -3.79 -10.61 -5.61
C ASP A 44 -4.05 -10.36 -4.11
N ASP A 45 -4.40 -11.40 -3.35
CA ASP A 45 -4.59 -11.36 -1.90
C ASP A 45 -3.33 -10.83 -1.19
N VAL A 46 -2.16 -11.36 -1.57
CA VAL A 46 -0.87 -10.88 -1.04
C VAL A 46 -0.66 -9.40 -1.33
N VAL A 47 -0.96 -8.96 -2.56
CA VAL A 47 -0.82 -7.54 -2.93
C VAL A 47 -1.80 -6.66 -2.16
N PHE A 48 -3.06 -7.08 -1.96
CA PHE A 48 -4.03 -6.35 -1.14
C PHE A 48 -3.56 -6.21 0.32
N VAL A 49 -2.98 -7.26 0.90
CA VAL A 49 -2.39 -7.19 2.25
C VAL A 49 -1.23 -6.19 2.30
N LEU A 50 -0.37 -6.18 1.29
CA LEU A 50 0.75 -5.22 1.19
C LEU A 50 0.26 -3.78 1.04
N ILE A 51 -0.81 -3.56 0.27
CA ILE A 51 -1.46 -2.24 0.13
C ILE A 51 -2.02 -1.78 1.48
N ALA A 52 -2.72 -2.65 2.20
CA ALA A 52 -3.25 -2.34 3.53
C ALA A 52 -2.13 -1.99 4.51
N ALA A 53 -1.05 -2.78 4.54
CA ALA A 53 0.12 -2.52 5.37
C ALA A 53 0.79 -1.19 5.02
N ALA A 54 0.89 -0.85 3.73
CA ALA A 54 1.42 0.44 3.27
C ALA A 54 0.56 1.63 3.73
N GLY A 55 -0.78 1.49 3.71
CA GLY A 55 -1.70 2.49 4.26
C GLY A 55 -1.47 2.72 5.76
N LEU A 56 -1.41 1.63 6.54
CA LEU A 56 -1.12 1.71 7.98
C LEU A 56 0.24 2.34 8.26
N TYR A 57 1.26 1.97 7.50
CA TYR A 57 2.60 2.57 7.59
C TYR A 57 2.55 4.10 7.42
N TRP A 58 1.84 4.59 6.41
CA TRP A 58 1.72 6.02 6.16
C TRP A 58 0.88 6.75 7.22
N ILE A 59 -0.18 6.11 7.74
CA ILE A 59 -0.96 6.65 8.87
C ILE A 59 -0.05 6.85 10.09
N VAL A 60 0.71 5.81 10.49
CA VAL A 60 1.66 5.89 11.62
C VAL A 60 2.67 7.01 11.41
N ARG A 61 3.20 7.13 10.19
CA ARG A 61 4.18 8.15 9.84
C ARG A 61 3.60 9.56 9.93
N VAL A 62 2.38 9.79 9.44
CA VAL A 62 1.70 11.10 9.48
C VAL A 62 1.35 11.47 10.92
N LEU A 63 0.86 10.52 11.71
CA LEU A 63 0.52 10.74 13.11
C LEU A 63 1.76 10.89 14.02
N GLY A 64 2.95 10.59 13.52
CA GLY A 64 4.18 10.69 14.31
C GLY A 64 4.26 9.69 15.45
N VAL A 65 3.57 8.54 15.35
CA VAL A 65 3.59 7.45 16.36
C VAL A 65 4.87 6.61 16.21
N GLY A 66 6.00 7.30 16.02
CA GLY A 66 7.32 6.69 16.06
C GLY A 66 7.90 6.75 17.48
N PRO A 67 8.96 5.99 17.78
CA PRO A 67 9.69 6.15 19.03
C PRO A 67 10.05 7.62 19.23
N LYS A 68 9.59 8.23 20.32
CA LYS A 68 10.11 9.53 20.74
C LYS A 68 11.59 9.33 20.99
N GLU A 69 12.43 10.07 20.27
CA GLU A 69 13.85 10.14 20.63
C GLU A 69 13.93 10.58 22.10
N PRO A 70 14.64 9.85 22.98
CA PRO A 70 14.81 10.27 24.35
C PRO A 70 15.71 11.52 24.34
N GLY A 71 15.11 12.71 24.48
CA GLY A 71 15.87 13.94 24.72
C GLY A 71 15.51 15.19 23.90
N ARG A 72 14.24 15.43 23.55
CA ARG A 72 13.76 16.78 23.24
C ARG A 72 12.78 17.27 24.29
#